data_AF-A0A6L9GCM1-F1
#
_entry.id   AF-A0A6L9GCM1-F1
#
_cell.length_a   1.000
_cell.length_b   1.000
_cell.length_c   1.000
_cell.angle_alpha   90.00
_cell.angle_beta   90.00
_cell.angle_gamma   90.00
#
_symmetry.space_group_name_H-M   'P 1'
#
loop_
_entity.id
_entity.type
_entity.pdbx_description
1 polymer ?
#
loop_
_entity_poly.entity_id
_entity_poly.type
_entity_poly.pdbx_seq_one_letter_code
_entity_poly.pdbx_strand_id
1 'polypeptide(L)'
;FLARAADYTLTPLPLMLRMATRAPDLDRPPAERRIIVPAGPQPERMTEARTRVMQVLADHGGASFAPSELAQLAGVGTSVVKGLVTVGTLAEIAAPRDLP
;
A
#
# COMPACT_ATOMS: atom_id res chain seq x y z
N PHE A 1 -34.27 -3.30 -8.83
CA PHE A 1 -34.20 -4.07 -10.10
C PHE A 1 -33.44 -5.38 -9.92
N LEU A 2 -32.13 -5.36 -9.61
CA LEU A 2 -31.30 -6.58 -9.53
C LEU A 2 -31.83 -7.67 -8.57
N ALA A 3 -32.37 -7.29 -7.41
CA ALA A 3 -33.00 -8.26 -6.49
C ALA A 3 -34.17 -9.03 -7.15
N ARG A 4 -35.08 -8.32 -7.83
CA ARG A 4 -36.19 -8.95 -8.55
C ARG A 4 -35.72 -9.85 -9.70
N ALA A 5 -34.66 -9.45 -10.40
CA ALA A 5 -34.08 -10.26 -11.46
C ALA A 5 -33.48 -11.56 -10.89
N ALA A 6 -32.75 -11.47 -9.77
CA ALA A 6 -32.18 -12.62 -9.06
C ALA A 6 -33.26 -13.62 -8.62
N ASP A 7 -34.36 -13.13 -8.05
CA ASP A 7 -35.50 -13.95 -7.64
C ASP A 7 -36.18 -14.63 -8.84
N TYR A 8 -36.37 -13.89 -9.93
CA TYR A 8 -37.03 -14.41 -11.14
C TYR A 8 -36.19 -15.48 -11.86
N THR A 9 -34.87 -15.31 -11.91
CA THR A 9 -33.96 -16.25 -12.59
C THR A 9 -33.38 -17.31 -11.66
N LEU A 10 -33.83 -17.37 -10.39
CA LEU A 10 -33.28 -18.23 -9.35
C LEU A 10 -31.75 -18.15 -9.26
N THR A 11 -31.21 -16.98 -9.55
CA THR A 11 -29.77 -16.70 -9.53
C THR A 11 -29.42 -16.10 -8.18
N PRO A 12 -28.42 -16.61 -7.44
CA PRO A 12 -28.02 -16.01 -6.18
C PRO A 12 -27.69 -14.52 -6.35
N LEU A 13 -28.22 -13.67 -5.46
CA LEU A 13 -28.04 -12.22 -5.53
C LEU A 13 -26.56 -11.79 -5.65
N PRO A 14 -25.58 -12.41 -4.93
CA PRO A 14 -24.17 -12.08 -5.11
C PRO A 14 -23.65 -12.34 -6.53
N LEU A 15 -24.14 -13.40 -7.19
CA LEU A 15 -23.76 -13.73 -8.56
C LEU A 15 -24.37 -12.72 -9.56
N MET A 16 -25.62 -12.31 -9.34
CA MET A 16 -26.27 -11.25 -10.12
C MET A 16 -25.49 -9.93 -10.04
N LEU A 17 -24.99 -9.56 -8.86
CA LEU A 17 -24.16 -8.37 -8.67
C LEU A 17 -22.81 -8.45 -9.41
N ARG A 18 -22.15 -9.62 -9.40
CA ARG A 18 -20.90 -9.84 -10.18
C ARG A 18 -21.12 -9.71 -11.68
N MET A 19 -22.25 -10.19 -12.21
CA MET A 19 -22.57 -10.06 -13.65
C MET A 19 -22.92 -8.62 -14.04
N ALA A 20 -23.55 -7.86 -13.14
CA ALA A 20 -23.97 -6.49 -13.39
C ALA A 20 -22.84 -5.45 -13.21
N THR A 21 -21.70 -5.82 -12.64
CA THR A 21 -20.59 -4.90 -12.31
C THR A 21 -19.28 -5.31 -13.00
N ARG A 22 -18.42 -4.34 -13.32
CA ARG A 22 -17.05 -4.60 -13.81
C ARG A 22 -16.05 -4.73 -12.65
N ALA A 23 -16.47 -5.40 -11.58
CA ALA A 23 -15.68 -5.58 -10.36
C ALA A 23 -15.46 -7.08 -10.11
N PRO A 24 -14.45 -7.71 -10.75
CA PRO A 24 -14.16 -9.12 -10.56
C PRO A 24 -13.79 -9.45 -9.10
N ASP A 25 -13.36 -8.44 -8.33
CA ASP A 25 -12.96 -8.57 -6.94
C ASP A 25 -13.97 -7.90 -5.98
N LEU A 26 -15.25 -7.79 -6.37
CA LEU A 26 -16.30 -7.13 -5.56
C LEU A 26 -16.46 -7.75 -4.15
N ASP A 27 -16.13 -9.03 -4.01
CA ASP A 27 -16.18 -9.80 -2.77
C ASP A 27 -14.87 -9.76 -1.98
N ARG A 28 -13.83 -9.11 -2.51
CA ARG A 28 -12.53 -9.00 -1.84
C ARG A 28 -12.42 -7.68 -1.09
N PRO A 29 -11.71 -7.66 0.06
CA PRO A 29 -11.36 -6.40 0.71
C PRO A 29 -10.55 -5.50 -0.26
N PRO A 30 -10.57 -4.17 -0.07
CA PRO A 30 -9.76 -3.25 -0.86
C PRO A 30 -8.31 -3.71 -0.89
N ALA A 31 -7.67 -3.64 -2.07
CA ALA A 31 -6.28 -4.06 -2.20
C ALA A 31 -5.41 -3.30 -1.18
N GLU A 32 -4.76 -4.03 -0.29
CA GLU A 32 -3.85 -3.44 0.70
C GLU A 32 -2.61 -2.90 -0.02
N ARG A 33 -2.27 -1.63 0.22
CA ARG A 33 -1.00 -1.05 -0.20
C ARG A 33 -0.05 -1.11 0.99
N ARG A 34 1.12 -1.71 0.78
CA ARG A 34 2.24 -1.64 1.72
C ARG A 34 2.79 -0.23 1.67
N ILE A 35 2.67 0.50 2.77
CA ILE A 35 3.20 1.85 2.93
C ILE A 35 4.36 1.85 3.90
N ILE A 36 5.36 2.69 3.63
CA ILE A 36 6.48 2.93 4.52
C ILE A 36 6.24 4.20 5.30
N VAL A 37 6.34 4.11 6.62
CA VAL A 37 6.14 5.21 7.56
C VAL A 37 7.35 5.31 8.49
N PRO A 38 7.81 6.53 8.85
CA PRO A 38 8.82 6.70 9.90
C PRO A 38 8.26 6.20 11.24
N ALA A 39 8.96 5.27 11.89
CA ALA A 39 8.45 4.60 13.10
C ALA A 39 9.40 4.66 14.30
N GLY A 40 10.70 4.86 14.07
CA GLY A 40 11.69 4.72 15.13
C GLY A 40 12.90 5.64 15.01
N PRO A 41 13.88 5.48 15.91
CA PRO A 41 15.07 6.31 15.95
C PRO A 41 15.92 6.17 14.67
N GLN A 42 16.73 7.19 14.40
CA GLN A 42 17.67 7.17 13.28
C GLN A 42 18.63 5.98 13.40
N PRO A 43 19.03 5.36 12.28
CA PRO A 43 19.89 4.19 12.30
C PRO A 43 21.27 4.57 12.84
N GLU A 44 21.87 3.71 13.68
CA GLU A 44 23.19 3.93 14.27
C GLU A 44 24.30 4.21 13.24
N ARG A 45 24.17 3.65 12.02
CA ARG A 45 25.09 3.88 10.91
C ARG A 45 24.38 4.59 9.76
N MET A 46 24.74 5.86 9.55
CA MET A 46 24.26 6.62 8.41
C MET A 46 25.18 6.40 7.21
N THR A 47 24.62 5.96 6.08
CA THR A 47 25.30 5.90 4.79
C THR A 47 24.63 6.87 3.84
N GLU A 48 25.30 7.31 2.77
CA GLU A 48 24.70 8.24 1.79
C GLU A 48 23.35 7.73 1.24
N ALA A 49 23.22 6.42 1.05
CA ALA A 49 21.96 5.81 0.62
C ALA A 49 20.85 5.95 1.67
N ARG A 50 21.16 5.79 2.96
CA ARG A 50 20.18 5.97 4.04
C ARG A 50 19.80 7.44 4.21
N THR A 51 20.76 8.35 4.08
CA THR A 51 20.51 9.80 4.11
C THR A 51 19.54 10.21 3.01
N ARG A 52 19.75 9.73 1.77
CA ARG A 52 18.85 10.05 0.65
C ARG A 52 17.42 9.57 0.88
N VAL A 53 17.23 8.39 1.45
CA VAL A 53 15.88 7.88 1.79
C VAL A 53 15.21 8.77 2.84
N MET A 54 15.94 9.13 3.89
CA MET A 54 15.41 10.02 4.95
C MET A 54 15.10 11.42 4.42
N GLN A 55 15.91 11.93 3.49
CA GLN A 55 15.69 13.22 2.86
C GLN A 55 14.42 13.23 2.00
N VAL A 56 14.19 12.20 1.19
CA VAL A 56 12.94 12.06 0.42
C VAL A 56 11.71 12.03 1.34
N LEU A 57 11.79 11.33 2.47
CA LEU A 57 10.71 11.30 3.47
C LEU A 57 10.47 12.67 4.11
N ALA A 58 11.54 13.43 4.39
CA ALA A 58 11.45 14.78 4.94
C ALA A 58 10.86 15.76 3.91
N ASP A 59 11.34 15.72 2.66
CA ASP A 59 10.90 16.58 1.56
C ASP A 59 9.40 16.40 1.23
N HIS A 60 8.88 15.18 1.44
CA HIS A 60 7.47 14.85 1.23
C HIS A 60 6.64 14.87 2.52
N GLY A 61 7.14 15.49 3.59
CA GLY A 61 6.37 15.72 4.82
C GLY A 61 5.90 14.45 5.54
N GLY A 62 6.65 13.35 5.44
CA GLY A 62 6.26 12.07 6.03
C GLY A 62 5.19 11.30 5.25
N ALA A 63 5.01 11.63 3.97
CA ALA A 63 4.12 10.88 3.09
C ALA A 63 4.46 9.38 3.07
N SER A 64 3.41 8.57 2.96
CA SER A 64 3.52 7.11 2.96
C SER A 64 3.75 6.60 1.54
N PHE A 65 4.89 5.96 1.30
CA PHE A 65 5.28 5.46 -0.02
C PHE A 65 5.22 3.95 -0.10
N ALA A 66 4.97 3.41 -1.30
CA ALA A 66 5.28 2.00 -1.54
C ALA A 66 6.80 1.78 -1.47
N PRO A 67 7.29 0.61 -1.00
CA PRO A 67 8.73 0.33 -0.87
C PRO A 67 9.53 0.54 -2.16
N SER A 68 8.95 0.19 -3.31
CA SER A 68 9.57 0.37 -4.63
C SER A 68 9.62 1.82 -5.08
N GLU A 69 8.59 2.60 -4.77
CA GLU A 69 8.52 4.02 -5.12
C GLU A 69 9.52 4.83 -4.29
N LEU A 70 9.61 4.56 -2.99
CA LEU A 70 10.59 5.22 -2.12
C LEU A 70 12.02 4.94 -2.58
N ALA A 71 12.30 3.69 -2.97
CA ALA A 71 13.61 3.32 -3.51
C ALA A 71 13.92 4.08 -4.82
N GLN A 72 12.95 4.20 -5.72
CA GLN A 72 13.10 4.95 -6.96
C GLN A 72 13.33 6.44 -6.71
N LEU A 73 12.51 7.07 -5.87
CA LEU A 73 12.61 8.50 -5.54
C LEU A 73 13.94 8.84 -4.88
N ALA A 74 14.44 7.98 -3.99
CA ALA A 74 15.75 8.17 -3.36
C ALA A 74 16.93 7.76 -4.25
N GLY A 75 16.68 7.12 -5.40
CA GLY A 75 17.71 6.60 -6.30
C GLY A 75 18.56 5.50 -5.67
N VAL A 76 17.95 4.64 -4.85
CA VAL A 76 18.63 3.54 -4.14
C VAL A 76 18.00 2.19 -4.45
N GLY A 77 18.70 1.10 -4.13
CA GLY A 77 18.14 -0.25 -4.23
C GLY A 77 17.12 -0.53 -3.12
N THR A 78 16.13 -1.38 -3.42
CA THR A 78 15.08 -1.81 -2.46
C THR A 78 15.63 -2.50 -1.22
N SER A 79 16.83 -3.10 -1.30
CA SER A 79 17.53 -3.70 -0.15
C SER A 79 17.88 -2.68 0.95
N VAL A 80 18.16 -1.42 0.59
CA VAL A 80 18.45 -0.36 1.56
C VAL A 80 17.20 -0.04 2.38
N VAL A 81 16.06 0.08 1.69
CA VAL A 81 14.75 0.32 2.29
C VAL A 81 14.37 -0.82 3.24
N LYS A 82 14.50 -2.08 2.80
CA LYS A 82 14.28 -3.25 3.66
C LYS A 82 15.19 -3.26 4.89
N GLY A 83 16.47 -2.91 4.73
CA GLY A 83 17.40 -2.82 5.84
C GLY A 83 17.02 -1.75 6.87
N LEU A 84 16.48 -0.61 6.43
CA LEU A 84 15.95 0.43 7.32
C LEU A 84 14.67 -0.02 8.05
N VAL A 85 13.87 -0.88 7.42
CA VAL A 85 12.71 -1.51 8.07
C VAL A 85 13.15 -2.51 9.14
N THR A 86 14.15 -3.36 8.85
CA THR A 86 14.69 -4.33 9.82
C THR A 86 15.31 -3.66 11.05
N VAL A 87 15.96 -2.51 10.88
CA VAL A 87 16.55 -1.73 11.99
C VAL A 87 15.47 -0.95 12.76
N GLY A 88 14.24 -0.88 12.25
CA GLY A 88 13.11 -0.23 12.92
C GLY A 88 13.06 1.29 12.75
N THR A 89 13.92 1.88 11.92
CA THR A 89 13.80 3.30 11.56
C THR A 89 12.53 3.55 10.74
N LEU A 90 12.21 2.61 9.86
CA LEU A 90 11.01 2.62 9.03
C LEU A 90 10.10 1.44 9.42
N ALA A 91 8.79 1.61 9.32
CA ALA A 91 7.83 0.52 9.43
C ALA A 91 7.10 0.32 8.11
N GLU A 92 6.91 -0.94 7.72
CA GLU A 92 6.02 -1.34 6.64
C GLU A 92 4.64 -1.63 7.26
N ILE A 93 3.64 -0.82 6.92
CA ILE A 93 2.27 -0.96 7.39
C ILE A 93 1.39 -1.28 6.18
N ALA A 94 0.48 -2.24 6.33
CA ALA A 94 -0.57 -2.47 5.34
C ALA A 94 -1.66 -1.41 5.56
N ALA A 95 -1.85 -0.52 4.58
CA ALA A 95 -2.92 0.45 4.58
C ALA A 95 -3.92 0.14 3.46
N PRO A 96 -5.23 0.30 3.70
CA PRO A 96 -6.22 0.20 2.64
C PRO A 96 -5.94 1.28 1.59
N ARG A 97 -5.99 0.89 0.32
CA ARG A 97 -5.67 1.75 -0.82
C ARG A 97 -6.66 2.91 -1.03
N ASP A 98 -7.78 2.92 -0.33
CA ASP A 98 -8.77 3.99 -0.39
C ASP A 98 -8.49 5.05 0.68
N LEU A 99 -7.89 6.15 0.26
CA LEU A 99 -8.04 7.46 0.89
C LEU A 99 -9.03 8.27 0.01
N PRO A 100 -9.94 9.05 0.61
CA PRO A 100 -11.06 9.72 -0.07
C PRO A 100 -10.63 10.72 -1.16
#